data_AF-A0A9Q0ED16-F1
#
_entry.id   AF-A0A9Q0ED16-F1
#
_cell.length_a   1.000
_cell.length_b   1.000
_cell.length_c   1.000
_cell.angle_alpha   90.00
_cell.angle_beta   90.00
_cell.angle_gamma   90.00
#
_symmetry.space_group_name_H-M   'P 1'
#
loop_
_entity.id
_entity.type
_entity.pdbx_description
1 polymer ?
#
loop_
_entity_poly.entity_id
_entity_poly.type
_entity_poly.pdbx_seq_one_letter_code
_entity_poly.pdbx_strand_id
1 'polypeptide(L)'
;MEVKAEVLNDSLYAVTPRFYLCEKQTFVTQSKRTTAHAAHVEFGGGEAGGEGVGRPVPAASAQTIARVLSAPPHLHPTFFNCSMMKLEYRLKVTLEFAQARNAEIKLPLIILRGSTTPPEKKTTKSLRFKSLPAQSPLPS
;
A
#
# COMPACT_ATOMS: atom_id res chain seq x y z
N MET A 1 -0.28 8.45 3.71
CA MET A 1 0.99 7.77 4.04
C MET A 1 2.07 8.82 4.13
N GLU A 2 2.79 8.95 5.24
CA GLU A 2 3.93 9.86 5.34
C GLU A 2 5.20 9.17 4.85
N VAL A 3 5.96 9.83 3.99
CA VAL A 3 7.24 9.36 3.45
C VAL A 3 8.29 10.42 3.73
N LYS A 4 9.44 10.00 4.26
CA LYS A 4 10.63 10.82 4.42
C LYS A 4 11.74 10.30 3.51
N ALA A 5 12.39 11.18 2.78
CA ALA A 5 13.51 10.87 1.90
C ALA A 5 14.64 11.86 2.15
N GLU A 6 15.85 11.34 2.36
CA GLU A 6 17.07 12.14 2.42
C GLU A 6 17.74 12.08 1.04
N VAL A 7 17.88 13.23 0.41
CA VAL A 7 18.47 13.35 -0.93
C VAL A 7 19.80 14.05 -0.79
N LEU A 8 20.88 13.31 -1.03
CA LEU A 8 22.22 13.85 -1.22
C LEU A 8 22.45 14.03 -2.73
N ASN A 9 22.57 15.27 -3.19
CA ASN A 9 22.79 15.61 -4.58
C ASN A 9 24.19 16.19 -4.79
N ASP A 10 25.17 15.31 -4.99
CA ASP A 10 26.54 15.70 -5.35
C ASP A 10 26.72 15.90 -6.87
N SER A 11 25.62 15.97 -7.63
CA SER A 11 25.65 16.22 -9.07
C SER A 11 25.73 17.71 -9.40
N LEU A 12 25.95 18.00 -10.69
CA LEU A 12 25.98 19.36 -11.25
C LEU A 12 24.59 19.92 -11.58
N TYR A 13 23.53 19.12 -11.45
CA TYR A 13 22.19 19.48 -11.86
C TYR A 13 21.23 19.50 -10.68
N ALA A 14 20.21 20.35 -10.75
CA ALA A 14 19.08 20.23 -9.85
C ALA A 14 18.32 18.92 -10.15
N VAL A 15 17.99 18.15 -9.11
CA VAL A 15 17.26 16.89 -9.24
C VAL A 15 15.88 17.02 -8.62
N THR A 16 14.86 16.49 -9.29
CA THR A 16 13.49 16.52 -8.79
C THR A 16 13.06 15.12 -8.34
N PRO A 17 12.84 14.91 -7.03
CA PRO A 17 12.30 13.64 -6.54
C PRO A 17 10.86 13.47 -6.97
N ARG A 18 10.51 12.29 -7.49
CA ARG A 18 9.15 11.91 -7.83
C ARG A 18 8.77 10.58 -7.20
N PHE A 19 7.54 10.49 -6.72
CA PHE A 19 6.99 9.37 -6.00
C PHE A 19 5.87 8.74 -6.82
N TYR A 20 5.95 7.43 -7.00
CA TYR A 20 5.02 6.63 -7.78
C TYR A 20 4.57 5.43 -6.97
N LEU A 21 3.31 5.04 -7.17
CA LEU A 21 2.84 3.72 -6.82
C LEU A 21 3.02 2.80 -8.04
N CYS A 22 3.83 1.77 -7.90
CA CYS A 22 3.91 0.68 -8.85
C CYS A 22 2.94 -0.43 -8.44
N GLU A 23 2.07 -0.83 -9.36
CA GLU A 23 1.26 -2.04 -9.23
C GLU A 23 1.81 -3.11 -10.16
N LYS A 24 1.99 -4.32 -9.64
CA LYS A 24 2.37 -5.49 -10.44
C LYS A 24 1.41 -6.64 -10.18
N GLN A 25 0.72 -7.09 -11.23
CA GLN A 25 -0.13 -8.27 -11.21
C GLN A 25 0.54 -9.41 -11.96
N THR A 26 0.70 -10.53 -11.26
CA THR A 26 1.27 -11.76 -11.80
C THR A 26 0.27 -12.89 -11.66
N PHE A 27 0.07 -13.64 -12.73
CA PHE A 27 -0.75 -14.83 -12.76
C PHE A 27 0.14 -16.06 -12.94
N VAL A 28 -0.20 -17.13 -12.25
CA VAL A 28 0.53 -18.40 -12.25
C VAL A 28 -0.46 -19.48 -12.66
N THR A 29 -0.20 -20.10 -13.81
CA THR A 29 -0.91 -21.29 -14.28
C THR A 29 -0.03 -22.52 -14.10
N GLN A 30 -0.57 -23.72 -14.29
CA GLN A 30 0.18 -24.98 -14.15
C GLN A 30 1.43 -25.05 -15.06
N SER A 31 1.42 -24.35 -16.19
CA SER A 31 2.50 -24.40 -17.19
C SER A 31 3.40 -23.17 -17.21
N LYS A 32 2.97 -22.02 -16.66
CA LYS A 32 3.72 -20.76 -16.79
C LYS A 32 3.34 -19.71 -15.75
N ARG A 33 4.33 -18.90 -15.35
CA ARG A 33 4.14 -17.65 -14.63
C ARG A 33 4.20 -16.46 -15.59
N THR A 34 3.16 -15.64 -15.64
CA THR A 34 3.03 -14.49 -16.54
C THR A 34 2.74 -13.22 -15.74
N THR A 35 3.53 -12.17 -15.94
CA THR A 35 3.18 -10.83 -15.45
C THR A 35 2.19 -10.23 -16.45
N ALA A 36 0.96 -9.97 -16.03
CA ALA A 36 -0.10 -9.50 -16.94
C ALA A 36 -0.26 -7.98 -16.91
N HIS A 37 -0.02 -7.35 -15.75
CA HIS A 37 -0.16 -5.91 -15.61
C HIS A 37 1.00 -5.36 -14.78
N ALA A 38 1.62 -4.29 -15.28
CA ALA A 38 2.60 -3.49 -14.57
C ALA A 38 2.29 -2.02 -14.83
N ALA A 39 1.73 -1.34 -13.83
CA ALA A 39 1.34 0.06 -13.94
C ALA A 39 2.14 0.94 -12.97
N HIS A 40 2.30 2.19 -13.37
CA HIS A 40 2.90 3.25 -12.57
C HIS A 40 1.87 4.36 -12.44
N VAL A 41 1.51 4.71 -11.21
CA VAL A 41 0.56 5.78 -10.90
C VAL A 41 1.28 6.84 -10.09
N GLU A 42 1.31 8.07 -10.58
CA GLU A 42 1.77 9.21 -9.79
C GLU A 42 0.74 9.53 -8.69
N PHE A 43 1.23 9.87 -7.50
CA PHE A 43 0.35 10.33 -6.42
C PHE A 43 -0.18 11.74 -6.72
N GLY A 44 -1.48 11.98 -6.50
CA GLY A 44 -2.10 13.31 -6.66
C GLY A 44 -2.28 13.77 -8.12
N GLY A 45 -2.65 12.86 -9.02
CA GLY A 45 -2.86 13.15 -10.45
C GLY A 45 -3.92 14.23 -10.69
N GLY A 46 -3.48 15.40 -11.17
CA GLY A 46 -4.36 16.48 -11.59
C GLY A 46 -3.63 17.78 -11.96
N GLU A 47 -2.54 18.12 -11.27
CA GLU A 47 -1.89 19.43 -11.45
C GLU A 47 -0.36 19.31 -11.47
N ALA A 48 0.30 20.23 -12.18
CA ALA A 48 1.76 20.37 -12.16
C ALA A 48 2.22 20.70 -10.73
N GLY A 49 2.71 19.68 -10.01
CA GLY A 49 3.03 19.78 -8.59
C GLY A 49 2.15 18.94 -7.65
N GLY A 50 1.50 17.88 -8.17
CA GLY A 50 0.76 16.91 -7.35
C GLY A 50 1.59 16.30 -6.20
N GLU A 51 0.94 15.62 -5.26
CA GLU A 51 1.54 15.04 -4.05
C GLU A 51 2.79 14.18 -4.36
N GLY A 52 2.84 13.57 -5.55
CA GLY A 52 3.95 12.77 -6.04
C GLY A 52 5.19 13.54 -6.51
N VAL A 53 5.17 14.88 -6.59
CA VAL A 53 6.32 15.67 -7.08
C VAL A 53 6.98 16.44 -5.93
N GLY A 54 8.26 16.16 -5.69
CA GLY A 54 9.11 16.87 -4.74
C GLY A 54 9.51 18.26 -5.24
N ARG A 55 9.99 19.12 -4.33
CA ARG A 55 10.72 20.32 -4.74
C ARG A 55 12.07 19.91 -5.32
N PRO A 56 12.59 20.62 -6.34
CA PRO A 56 13.94 20.39 -6.83
C PRO A 56 14.98 20.55 -5.72
N VAL A 57 15.91 19.61 -5.63
CA VAL A 57 17.09 19.67 -4.78
C VAL A 57 18.23 20.25 -5.62
N PRO A 58 18.80 21.43 -5.26
CA PRO A 58 19.89 22.05 -6.01
C PRO A 58 21.12 21.15 -6.14
N ALA A 59 21.96 21.45 -7.13
CA ALA A 59 23.27 20.83 -7.30
C ALA A 59 24.15 21.02 -6.04
N ALA A 60 25.04 20.07 -5.79
CA ALA A 60 25.97 20.05 -4.64
C ALA A 60 25.29 20.37 -3.29
N SER A 61 24.12 19.77 -3.03
CA SER A 61 23.36 20.03 -1.81
C SER A 61 22.67 18.78 -1.25
N ALA A 62 22.28 18.83 0.02
CA ALA A 62 21.50 17.78 0.66
C ALA A 62 20.19 18.33 1.23
N GLN A 63 19.10 17.59 1.07
CA GLN A 63 17.80 17.97 1.60
C GLN A 63 17.01 16.76 2.10
N THR A 64 16.37 16.93 3.25
CA THR A 64 15.36 15.98 3.76
C THR A 64 13.97 16.44 3.31
N ILE A 65 13.25 15.54 2.65
CA ILE A 65 11.93 15.81 2.09
C ILE A 65 10.92 14.93 2.82
N ALA A 66 9.89 15.55 3.38
CA ALA A 66 8.73 14.87 3.93
C ALA A 66 7.51 15.12 3.04
N ARG A 67 6.81 14.05 2.66
CA ARG A 67 5.60 14.11 1.85
C ARG A 67 4.51 13.23 2.45
N VAL A 68 3.29 13.75 2.42
CA VAL A 68 2.09 12.97 2.65
C VAL A 68 1.56 12.54 1.28
N LEU A 69 1.53 11.25 1.04
CA LEU A 69 1.02 10.62 -0.17
C LEU A 69 -0.33 10.00 0.14
N SER A 70 -1.38 10.48 -0.52
CA SER A 70 -2.72 9.91 -0.42
C SER A 70 -2.79 8.62 -1.24
N ALA A 71 -3.32 7.56 -0.64
CA ALA A 71 -3.51 6.31 -1.39
C ALA A 71 -4.56 6.53 -2.48
N PRO A 72 -4.30 6.14 -3.74
CA PRO A 72 -5.31 6.17 -4.78
C PRO A 72 -6.61 5.47 -4.33
N PRO A 73 -7.80 6.00 -4.71
CA PRO A 73 -9.08 5.54 -4.17
C PRO A 73 -9.44 4.09 -4.56
N HIS A 74 -8.87 3.57 -5.64
CA HIS A 74 -9.24 2.27 -6.22
C HIS A 74 -8.19 1.17 -5.99
N LEU A 75 -7.40 1.25 -4.92
CA LEU A 75 -6.42 0.20 -4.62
C LEU A 75 -7.09 -1.07 -4.06
N HIS A 76 -6.67 -2.21 -4.60
CA HIS A 76 -7.04 -3.51 -4.06
C HIS A 76 -6.07 -3.92 -2.94
N PRO A 77 -6.52 -4.77 -1.99
CA PRO A 77 -5.63 -5.33 -0.99
C PRO A 77 -4.55 -6.18 -1.64
N THR A 78 -3.34 -6.12 -1.10
CA THR A 78 -2.20 -6.85 -1.64
C THR A 78 -2.39 -8.36 -1.46
N PHE A 79 -2.08 -9.13 -2.51
CA PHE A 79 -2.24 -10.60 -2.53
C PHE A 79 -0.87 -11.27 -2.63
N PHE A 80 -0.37 -11.82 -1.52
CA PHE A 80 0.86 -12.63 -1.50
C PHE A 80 0.61 -14.13 -1.31
N ASN A 81 -0.48 -14.48 -0.62
CA ASN A 81 -0.79 -15.85 -0.19
C ASN A 81 -1.77 -16.55 -1.15
N CYS A 82 -1.61 -16.36 -2.46
CA CYS A 82 -2.40 -17.05 -3.47
C CYS A 82 -1.45 -17.72 -4.47
N SER A 83 -1.66 -19.02 -4.71
CA SER A 83 -0.81 -19.83 -5.60
C SER A 83 -1.00 -19.48 -7.08
N MET A 84 -2.17 -18.94 -7.45
CA MET A 84 -2.53 -18.61 -8.83
C MET A 84 -2.31 -17.13 -9.19
N MET A 85 -2.27 -16.22 -8.22
CA MET A 85 -2.17 -14.79 -8.47
C MET A 85 -1.35 -14.08 -7.40
N LYS A 86 -0.57 -13.08 -7.82
CA LYS A 86 0.11 -12.14 -6.93
C LYS A 86 -0.19 -10.72 -7.38
N LEU A 87 -0.59 -9.88 -6.45
CA LEU A 87 -0.74 -8.44 -6.63
C LEU A 87 0.24 -7.80 -5.67
N GLU A 88 1.25 -7.11 -6.20
CA GLU A 88 2.33 -6.51 -5.44
C GLU A 88 2.33 -4.99 -5.67
N TYR A 89 2.48 -4.23 -4.59
CA TYR A 89 2.65 -2.77 -4.65
C TYR A 89 4.07 -2.39 -4.26
N ARG A 90 4.63 -1.36 -4.92
CA ARG A 90 5.91 -0.76 -4.54
C ARG A 90 5.83 0.75 -4.58
N LEU A 91 6.38 1.41 -3.57
CA LEU A 91 6.70 2.83 -3.65
C LEU A 91 7.96 2.98 -4.49
N LYS A 92 7.83 3.56 -5.68
CA LYS A 92 8.97 3.93 -6.52
C LYS A 92 9.28 5.40 -6.29
N VAL A 93 10.54 5.69 -5.97
CA VAL A 93 11.07 7.06 -5.91
C VAL A 93 12.07 7.20 -7.04
N THR A 94 11.97 8.27 -7.83
CA THR A 94 12.95 8.60 -8.88
C THR A 94 13.51 9.99 -8.67
N LEU A 95 14.77 10.20 -9.04
CA LEU A 95 15.36 11.52 -9.15
C LEU A 95 15.42 11.90 -10.64
N GLU A 96 14.56 12.82 -11.06
CA GLU A 96 14.53 13.31 -12.44
C GLU A 96 15.45 14.50 -12.65
N PHE A 97 16.21 14.50 -13.75
CA PHE A 97 16.99 15.64 -14.22
C PHE A 97 17.24 15.53 -15.73
N ALA A 98 17.62 16.65 -16.36
CA ALA A 98 17.55 16.80 -17.82
C ALA A 98 18.49 15.91 -18.64
N GLN A 99 19.55 15.34 -18.06
CA GLN A 99 20.71 14.88 -18.85
C GLN A 99 21.20 13.46 -18.55
N ALA A 100 20.57 12.70 -17.66
CA ALA A 100 20.93 11.29 -17.49
C ALA A 100 19.76 10.39 -17.09
N ARG A 101 20.08 9.10 -16.92
CA ARG A 101 19.11 8.11 -16.43
C ARG A 101 18.72 8.44 -14.99
N ASN A 102 17.43 8.57 -14.76
CA ASN A 102 16.87 8.82 -13.44
C ASN A 102 17.28 7.70 -12.48
N ALA A 103 17.90 8.06 -11.35
CA ALA A 103 18.14 7.12 -10.26
C ALA A 103 16.77 6.67 -9.70
N GLU A 104 16.59 5.37 -9.46
CA GLU A 104 15.33 4.83 -8.92
C GLU A 104 15.54 3.93 -7.70
N ILE A 105 14.63 4.03 -6.74
CA ILE A 105 14.52 3.13 -5.59
C ILE A 105 13.08 2.60 -5.55
N LYS A 106 12.91 1.32 -5.25
CA LYS A 106 11.58 0.66 -5.17
C LYS A 106 11.41 -0.09 -3.85
N LEU A 107 10.64 0.49 -2.92
CA LEU A 107 10.32 -0.11 -1.63
C LEU A 107 9.01 -0.91 -1.71
N PRO A 108 8.94 -2.13 -1.16
CA PRO A 108 7.69 -2.89 -1.12
C PRO A 108 6.64 -2.18 -0.25
N LEU A 109 5.38 -2.18 -0.70
CA LEU A 109 4.24 -1.66 0.05
C LEU A 109 3.18 -2.75 0.20
N ILE A 110 2.54 -2.78 1.37
CA ILE A 110 1.43 -3.68 1.69
C ILE A 110 0.18 -2.83 1.90
N ILE A 111 -0.82 -3.05 1.06
CA ILE A 111 -2.15 -2.44 1.13
C ILE A 111 -3.09 -3.46 1.76
N LEU A 112 -3.76 -3.09 2.85
CA LEU A 112 -4.74 -3.93 3.54
C LEU A 112 -6.10 -3.22 3.57
N ARG A 113 -7.19 -3.98 3.70
CA ARG A 113 -8.51 -3.39 3.97
C ARG A 113 -8.53 -2.84 5.39
N GLY A 114 -8.96 -1.60 5.56
CA GLY A 114 -9.29 -1.06 6.87
C GLY A 114 -10.52 -1.76 7.46
N SER A 115 -10.50 -2.06 8.75
CA SER A 115 -11.69 -2.46 9.50
C SER A 115 -12.37 -1.21 10.06
N THR A 116 -13.61 -0.95 9.67
CA THR A 116 -14.41 0.15 10.22
C THR A 116 -15.23 -0.28 11.43
N THR A 117 -15.17 -1.55 11.84
CA THR A 117 -15.87 -2.04 13.03
C THR A 117 -15.19 -1.52 14.29
N PRO A 118 -15.88 -0.72 15.13
CA PRO A 118 -15.42 -0.43 16.48
C PRO A 118 -15.24 -1.76 17.24
N PRO A 119 -14.27 -1.88 18.15
CA PRO A 119 -14.15 -3.07 18.98
C PRO A 119 -15.44 -3.27 19.77
N GLU A 120 -16.26 -4.23 19.34
CA GLU A 120 -17.47 -4.62 20.05
C GLU A 120 -17.05 -5.12 21.43
N LYS A 121 -17.40 -4.38 22.49
CA LYS A 121 -17.26 -4.85 23.86
C LYS A 121 -18.13 -6.11 23.98
N LYS A 122 -17.51 -7.29 23.86
CA LYS A 122 -18.16 -8.57 24.12
C LYS A 122 -18.64 -8.55 25.56
N THR A 123 -19.89 -8.15 25.75
CA THR A 123 -20.55 -8.28 27.04
C THR A 123 -20.97 -9.74 27.08
N THR A 124 -20.22 -10.56 27.81
CA THR A 124 -20.53 -11.97 28.03
C THR A 124 -21.90 -12.07 28.72
N LYS A 125 -22.98 -12.18 27.93
CA LYS A 125 -24.28 -12.54 28.46
C LYS A 125 -24.23 -14.02 28.79
N SER A 126 -24.11 -14.33 30.08
CA SER A 126 -24.33 -15.67 30.62
C SER A 126 -25.67 -16.19 30.10
N LEU A 127 -25.63 -17.23 29.28
CA LEU A 127 -26.82 -18.00 28.92
C LEU A 127 -27.20 -18.83 30.15
N ARG A 128 -28.17 -18.35 30.95
CA ARG A 128 -28.81 -19.18 31.97
C ARG A 128 -29.68 -20.22 31.27
N PHE A 129 -29.26 -21.48 31.34
CA PHE A 129 -30.11 -22.61 31.00
C PHE A 129 -31.24 -22.70 32.04
N LYS A 130 -32.50 -22.66 31.59
CA LYS A 130 -33.65 -22.99 32.44
C LYS A 130 -33.77 -24.51 32.50
N SER A 131 -33.86 -25.08 33.70
CA SER A 131 -34.08 -26.50 33.90
C SER A 131 -35.47 -26.92 33.40
N LEU A 132 -35.53 -28.06 32.71
CA LEU A 132 -36.79 -28.67 32.29
C LEU A 132 -37.56 -29.19 33.53
N PRO A 133 -38.91 -29.06 33.54
CA PRO A 133 -39.72 -29.65 34.60
C PRO A 133 -39.59 -31.18 34.57
N ALA A 134 -39.46 -31.79 35.76
CA ALA A 134 -39.39 -33.24 35.93
C ALA A 134 -40.69 -33.90 35.44
N GLN A 135 -40.55 -34.98 34.66
CA GLN A 135 -41.68 -35.82 34.25
C GLN A 135 -42.28 -36.51 35.48
N SER A 136 -43.60 -36.43 35.61
CA SER A 136 -44.38 -37.18 36.60
C SER A 136 -44.38 -38.68 36.29
N PRO A 137 -44.31 -39.57 37.29
CA PRO A 137 -44.30 -41.01 37.06
C PRO A 137 -45.66 -41.51 36.55
N LEU A 138 -45.61 -42.50 35.63
CA LEU A 138 -46.79 -43.17 35.09
C LEU A 138 -47.53 -43.97 36.18
N PRO A 139 -48.87 -43.98 36.17
CA PRO A 139 -49.65 -44.83 37.06
C PRO A 139 -49.55 -46.31 36.64
N SER A 140 -49.59 -47.19 37.65
CA SER A 140 -49.47 -48.65 37.56
C SER A 140 -50.72 -49.33 37.03
#